data_AF-A0A9D8IDA3-F1
#
_entry.id   AF-A0A9D8IDA3-F1
#
_cell.length_a   1.000
_cell.length_b   1.000
_cell.length_c   1.000
_cell.angle_alpha   90.00
_cell.angle_beta   90.00
_cell.angle_gamma   90.00
#
_symmetry.space_group_name_H-M   'P 1'
#
loop_
_entity.id
_entity.type
_entity.pdbx_description
1 polymer ?
#
loop_
_entity_poly.entity_id
_entity_poly.type
_entity_poly.pdbx_seq_one_letter_code
_entity_poly.pdbx_strand_id
1 'polypeptide(L)'
;MIIKGTSIKIVADMDSSAKRITQQKVFVTSSIRTLYNFNKDAYGFLEVFGEKVKAELAKSEVLHVDETSINKNGDRYWLHSASSNVTRLVPKFRLGNARVREAPASYTI
;
A
#
# COMPACT_ATOMS: atom_id res chain seq x y z
N MET A 1 -0.85 25.80 2.07
CA MET A 1 -1.22 24.98 0.90
C MET A 1 -2.58 24.35 1.16
N ILE A 2 -3.65 24.92 0.58
CA ILE A 2 -5.03 24.45 0.76
C ILE A 2 -5.31 23.46 -0.37
N ILE A 3 -5.33 22.16 -0.07
CA ILE A 3 -5.68 21.14 -1.05
C ILE A 3 -7.21 21.10 -1.14
N LYS A 4 -7.77 21.73 -2.18
CA LYS A 4 -9.20 21.67 -2.49
C LYS A 4 -9.54 20.29 -3.08
N GLY A 5 -10.26 19.49 -2.28
CA GLY A 5 -11.12 18.36 -2.65
C GLY A 5 -10.74 17.51 -3.88
N THR A 6 -9.95 16.47 -3.69
CA THR A 6 -9.77 15.41 -4.69
C THR A 6 -10.98 14.45 -4.64
N SER A 7 -11.69 14.29 -5.77
CA SER A 7 -12.82 13.37 -5.89
C SER A 7 -12.34 12.00 -6.37
N ILE A 8 -12.58 10.92 -5.62
CA ILE A 8 -12.38 9.53 -6.08
C ILE A 8 -13.75 8.98 -6.52
N LYS A 9 -13.84 8.44 -7.75
CA LYS A 9 -15.04 7.74 -8.23
C LYS A 9 -14.87 6.24 -8.01
N ILE A 10 -15.70 5.64 -7.17
CA ILE A 10 -15.85 4.18 -7.08
C ILE A 10 -17.15 3.82 -7.79
N VAL A 11 -17.07 3.02 -8.85
CA VAL A 11 -18.24 2.49 -9.57
C VAL A 11 -18.54 1.12 -8.99
N ALA A 12 -19.60 1.01 -8.19
CA ALA A 12 -20.16 -0.27 -7.79
C ALA A 12 -21.27 -0.65 -8.78
N ASP A 13 -21.23 -1.89 -9.26
CA ASP A 13 -22.27 -2.43 -10.14
C ASP A 13 -23.52 -2.72 -9.29
N MET A 14 -24.62 -2.02 -9.58
CA MET A 14 -25.88 -2.12 -8.85
C MET A 14 -27.06 -2.04 -9.82
N ASP A 15 -28.10 -2.83 -9.54
CA ASP A 15 -29.32 -2.98 -10.34
C ASP A 15 -30.07 -1.65 -10.53
N SER A 16 -30.78 -1.55 -11.66
CA SER A 16 -31.34 -0.35 -12.27
C SER A 16 -32.31 0.43 -11.36
N SER A 17 -32.92 -0.23 -10.37
CA SER A 17 -33.79 0.41 -9.37
C SER A 17 -33.01 1.17 -8.27
N ALA A 18 -31.78 0.78 -7.96
CA ALA A 18 -30.93 1.45 -6.97
C ALA A 18 -30.22 2.70 -7.54
N LYS A 19 -30.09 2.80 -8.87
CA LYS A 19 -29.42 3.92 -9.57
C LYS A 19 -29.97 5.31 -9.25
N ARG A 20 -31.23 5.42 -8.82
CA ARG A 20 -31.84 6.71 -8.43
C ARG A 20 -31.45 7.19 -7.03
N ILE A 21 -31.08 6.28 -6.13
CA ILE A 21 -30.68 6.61 -4.75
C ILE A 21 -29.16 6.85 -4.67
N THR A 22 -28.36 6.26 -5.56
CA THR A 22 -26.89 6.36 -5.58
C THR A 22 -26.29 7.54 -6.37
N GLN A 23 -27.10 8.44 -6.94
CA GLN A 23 -26.55 9.72 -7.45
C GLN A 23 -26.17 10.70 -6.32
N GLN A 24 -26.43 10.34 -5.06
CA GLN A 24 -25.86 11.05 -3.95
C GLN A 24 -24.36 10.73 -3.87
N LYS A 25 -23.57 11.57 -4.55
CA LYS A 25 -22.11 11.64 -4.39
C LYS A 25 -21.86 11.76 -2.89
N VAL A 26 -21.49 10.65 -2.24
CA VAL A 26 -21.09 10.66 -0.84
C VAL A 26 -19.80 11.46 -0.79
N PHE A 27 -19.92 12.75 -0.50
CA PHE A 27 -18.79 13.60 -0.16
C PHE A 27 -18.28 13.12 1.20
N VAL A 28 -17.51 12.04 1.23
CA VAL A 28 -16.62 11.82 2.36
C VAL A 28 -15.55 12.89 2.23
N THR A 29 -15.75 14.01 2.92
CA THR A 29 -14.70 15.00 3.14
C THR A 29 -13.69 14.39 4.10
N SER A 30 -12.91 13.41 3.64
CA SER A 30 -11.87 12.82 4.48
C SER A 30 -10.80 13.89 4.69
N SER A 31 -10.65 14.31 5.94
CA SER A 31 -9.52 15.13 6.32
C SER A 31 -8.22 14.34 6.15
N ILE A 32 -7.10 15.03 5.98
CA ILE A 32 -5.76 14.40 6.00
C ILE A 32 -5.58 13.54 7.26
N ARG A 33 -6.15 13.97 8.39
CA ARG A 33 -6.14 13.24 9.66
C ARG A 33 -6.94 11.93 9.61
N THR A 34 -8.06 11.90 8.89
CA THR A 34 -8.86 10.68 8.70
C THR A 34 -8.10 9.66 7.86
N LEU A 35 -7.47 10.10 6.76
CA LEU A 35 -6.64 9.23 5.92
C LEU A 35 -5.43 8.69 6.69
N TYR A 36 -4.77 9.55 7.47
CA TYR A 36 -3.66 9.15 8.33
C TYR A 36 -4.08 8.08 9.34
N ASN A 37 -5.21 8.27 10.02
CA ASN A 37 -5.71 7.29 10.99
C ASN A 37 -6.07 5.96 10.32
N PHE A 38 -6.74 6.00 9.16
CA PHE A 38 -7.03 4.78 8.40
C PHE A 38 -5.75 4.02 8.00
N ASN A 39 -4.75 4.74 7.48
CA ASN A 39 -3.47 4.13 7.13
C ASN A 39 -2.75 3.56 8.36
N LYS A 40 -2.83 4.24 9.51
CA LYS A 40 -2.26 3.76 10.77
C LYS A 40 -2.93 2.47 11.25
N ASP A 41 -4.26 2.41 11.18
CA ASP A 41 -5.01 1.21 11.55
C ASP A 41 -4.70 0.06 10.58
N ALA A 42 -4.69 0.34 9.27
CA ALA A 42 -4.30 -0.62 8.24
C ALA A 42 -2.87 -1.15 8.44
N TYR A 43 -1.94 -0.27 8.85
CA TYR A 43 -0.57 -0.64 9.16
C TYR A 43 -0.46 -1.63 10.32
N GLY A 44 -1.37 -1.56 11.31
CA GLY A 44 -1.43 -2.55 12.39
C GLY A 44 -1.67 -3.99 11.91
N PHE A 45 -2.28 -4.16 10.74
CA PHE A 45 -2.56 -5.49 10.16
C PHE A 45 -1.46 -5.98 9.21
N LEU A 46 -0.44 -5.16 8.92
CA LEU A 46 0.55 -5.44 7.89
C LEU A 46 1.43 -6.65 8.22
N GLU A 47 1.75 -6.87 9.50
CA GLU A 47 2.60 -7.98 9.93
C GLU A 47 1.92 -9.33 9.69
N VAL A 48 0.67 -9.48 10.16
CA VAL A 48 -0.14 -10.68 9.97
C VAL A 48 -0.39 -10.94 8.48
N PHE A 49 -0.67 -9.87 7.71
CA PHE A 49 -0.82 -9.98 6.27
C PHE A 49 0.49 -10.43 5.60
N GLY A 50 1.63 -9.88 6.03
CA GLY A 50 2.96 -10.21 5.51
C GLY A 50 3.29 -11.70 5.61
N GLU A 51 2.99 -12.33 6.75
CA GLU A 51 3.21 -13.77 6.94
C GLU A 51 2.31 -14.62 6.05
N LYS A 52 1.03 -14.25 5.91
CA LYS A 52 0.10 -14.93 4.99
C LYS A 52 0.57 -14.84 3.54
N VAL A 53 0.97 -13.65 3.10
CA VAL A 53 1.45 -13.44 1.73
C VAL A 53 2.74 -14.21 1.47
N LYS A 54 3.69 -14.25 2.43
CA LYS A 54 4.90 -15.10 2.28
C LYS A 54 4.52 -16.57 2.07
N ALA A 55 3.59 -17.09 2.85
CA ALA A 55 3.15 -18.48 2.75
C ALA A 55 2.47 -18.78 1.40
N GLU A 56 1.67 -17.85 0.87
CA GLU A 56 1.03 -18.00 -0.44
C GLU A 56 2.02 -17.88 -1.60
N LEU A 57 2.94 -16.92 -1.55
CA LEU A 57 4.00 -16.77 -2.54
C LEU A 57 4.92 -18.00 -2.59
N ALA A 58 5.20 -18.63 -1.45
CA ALA A 58 6.03 -19.84 -1.37
C ALA A 58 5.38 -21.06 -2.04
N LYS A 59 4.05 -21.09 -2.17
CA LYS A 59 3.31 -22.17 -2.86
C LYS A 59 3.18 -21.93 -4.37
N SER A 60 3.52 -20.73 -4.84
CA SER A 60 3.29 -20.34 -6.22
C SER A 60 4.31 -21.00 -7.15
N GLU A 61 3.84 -21.62 -8.24
CA GLU A 61 4.71 -22.25 -9.24
C GLU A 61 5.59 -21.23 -9.98
N VAL A 62 5.08 -20.01 -10.16
CA VAL A 62 5.79 -18.91 -10.83
C VAL A 62 5.77 -17.69 -9.93
N LEU A 63 6.96 -17.12 -9.71
CA LEU A 63 7.15 -15.92 -8.90
C LEU A 63 7.80 -14.83 -9.75
N HIS A 64 7.12 -13.70 -9.89
CA HIS A 64 7.68 -12.49 -10.51
C HIS A 64 8.38 -11.67 -9.43
N VAL A 65 9.66 -11.37 -9.62
CA VAL A 65 10.47 -10.59 -8.69
C VAL A 65 11.09 -9.39 -9.41
N ASP A 66 11.07 -8.24 -8.75
CA ASP A 66 11.59 -6.97 -9.27
C ASP A 66 12.17 -6.12 -8.14
N GLU A 67 13.00 -5.13 -8.48
CA GLU A 67 13.59 -4.17 -7.55
C GLU A 67 13.40 -2.74 -8.06
N THR A 68 12.77 -1.88 -7.26
CA THR A 68 12.60 -0.46 -7.59
C THR A 68 13.12 0.44 -6.47
N SER A 69 13.67 1.60 -6.81
CA SER A 69 14.18 2.53 -5.80
C SER A 69 13.10 3.52 -5.34
N ILE A 70 12.99 3.73 -4.03
CA ILE A 70 12.15 4.79 -3.44
C ILE A 70 13.02 5.80 -2.71
N ASN A 71 12.67 7.08 -2.78
CA ASN A 71 13.33 8.14 -2.01
C ASN A 71 12.45 8.48 -0.80
N LYS A 72 12.99 8.33 0.40
CA LYS A 72 12.35 8.75 1.64
C LYS A 72 13.26 9.74 2.35
N ASN A 73 12.84 11.00 2.45
CA ASN A 73 13.56 12.07 3.14
C ASN A 73 15.02 12.27 2.67
N GLY A 74 15.31 12.03 1.38
CA GLY A 74 16.66 12.15 0.81
C GLY A 74 17.44 10.83 0.79
N ASP A 75 17.00 9.82 1.54
CA ASP A 75 17.60 8.50 1.56
C ASP A 75 16.99 7.60 0.48
N ARG A 76 17.85 6.89 -0.25
CA ARG A 76 17.42 5.90 -1.26
C ARG A 76 17.24 4.54 -0.62
N TYR A 77 16.02 4.02 -0.67
CA TYR A 77 15.68 2.64 -0.31
C TYR A 77 15.44 1.83 -1.57
N TRP A 78 15.71 0.53 -1.49
CA TRP A 78 15.38 -0.42 -2.53
C TRP A 78 14.16 -1.21 -2.09
N LEU A 79 13.11 -1.17 -2.88
CA LEU A 79 11.87 -1.88 -2.66
C LEU A 79 11.90 -3.15 -3.50
N HIS A 80 12.04 -4.28 -2.82
CA HIS A 80 11.95 -5.59 -3.47
C HIS A 80 10.46 -5.94 -3.61
N SER A 81 10.07 -6.32 -4.82
CA SER A 81 8.74 -6.84 -5.13
C SER A 81 8.83 -8.33 -5.36
N ALA A 82 7.89 -9.08 -4.79
CA ALA A 82 7.62 -10.46 -5.14
C ALA A 82 6.12 -10.63 -5.35
N SER A 83 5.71 -11.11 -6.51
CA SER A 83 4.31 -11.20 -6.88
C SER A 83 3.97 -12.46 -7.65
N SER A 84 2.78 -12.98 -7.37
CA SER A 84 2.04 -13.91 -8.21
C SER A 84 0.56 -13.48 -8.22
N ASN A 85 -0.35 -14.26 -7.64
CA ASN A 85 -1.73 -13.85 -7.38
C ASN A 85 -1.85 -12.86 -6.21
N VAL A 86 -0.81 -12.79 -5.38
CA VAL A 86 -0.66 -11.81 -4.30
C VAL A 86 0.68 -11.09 -4.47
N THR A 87 0.80 -9.88 -3.92
CA THR A 87 2.02 -9.07 -4.03
C THR A 87 2.56 -8.71 -2.66
N ARG A 88 3.87 -8.90 -2.48
CA ARG A 88 4.62 -8.47 -1.29
C ARG A 88 5.69 -7.47 -1.69
N LEU A 89 5.67 -6.31 -1.03
CA LEU A 89 6.70 -5.28 -1.16
C LEU A 89 7.51 -5.21 0.13
N VAL A 90 8.83 -5.28 0.02
CA VAL A 90 9.75 -5.24 1.18
C VAL A 90 10.76 -4.13 0.98
N PRO A 91 10.66 -3.02 1.74
CA PRO A 91 11.68 -1.99 1.69
C PRO A 91 12.95 -2.51 2.37
N LYS A 92 14.07 -2.40 1.65
CA LYS A 92 15.39 -2.66 2.17
C LYS A 92 16.24 -1.41 2.08
N PHE A 93 17.01 -1.17 3.14
CA PHE A 93 17.91 -0.04 3.21
C PHE A 93 19.30 -0.44 2.76
N ARG A 94 19.95 0.41 1.97
CA ARG A 94 21.32 0.21 1.51
C ARG A 94 22.20 1.33 2.06
N LEU A 95 23.07 0.98 3.01
CA LEU A 95 24.11 1.89 3.52
C LEU A 95 25.35 1.79 2.62
N GLY A 96 25.48 2.66 1.63
CA GLY A 96 26.65 2.70 0.73
C GLY A 96 26.90 1.39 -0.03
N ASN A 97 28.15 0.89 0.01
CA ASN A 97 28.57 -0.35 -0.66
C ASN A 97 28.27 -1.64 0.15
N ALA A 98 27.68 -1.52 1.34
CA ALA A 98 27.39 -2.66 2.19
C ALA A 98 26.17 -3.47 1.68
N ARG A 99 26.10 -4.75 2.08
CA ARG A 99 24.99 -5.66 1.74
C ARG A 99 23.65 -5.06 2.16
N VAL A 100 22.65 -5.23 1.30
CA VAL A 100 21.26 -4.81 1.52
C VAL A 100 20.72 -5.48 2.79
N ARG A 101 20.26 -4.69 3.77
CA ARG A 101 19.65 -5.16 5.03
C ARG A 101 18.17 -4.79 5.05
N GLU A 102 17.35 -5.57 5.76
CA GLU A 102 15.97 -5.16 6.03
C GLU A 102 15.99 -3.81 6.77
N ALA A 103 15.11 -2.90 6.38
CA ALA A 103 15.03 -1.60 7.03
C ALA A 103 14.57 -1.79 8.49
N PRO A 104 15.20 -1.12 9.46
CA PRO A 104 14.79 -1.23 10.87
C PRO A 104 13.34 -0.78 11.04
N ALA A 105 12.58 -1.48 11.89
CA ALA A 105 11.15 -1.22 12.14
C ALA A 105 10.86 0.21 12.66
N SER A 106 11.86 0.90 13.21
CA SER A 106 11.76 2.30 13.62
C SER A 106 11.72 3.29 12.44
N TYR A 107 11.93 2.82 11.22
CA TYR A 107 11.96 3.61 9.98
C TYR A 107 10.74 3.37 9.09
N THR A 108 9.57 3.16 9.69
CA THR A 108 8.31 3.05 8.93
C THR A 108 7.85 4.42 8.39
N ILE A 109 7.25 4.41 7.20
CA ILE A 109 6.76 5.56 6.41
C ILE A 109 5.63 6.29 7.14
#